data_AF-A0A5C2SKA9-F1
#
_entry.id   AF-A0A5C2SKA9-F1
#
_cell.length_a   1.000
_cell.length_b   1.000
_cell.length_c   1.000
_cell.angle_alpha   90.00
_cell.angle_beta   90.00
_cell.angle_gamma   90.00
#
_symmetry.space_group_name_H-M   'P 1'
#
loop_
_entity.id
_entity.type
_entity.pdbx_description
1 polymer ?
#
loop_
_entity_poly.entity_id
_entity_poly.type
_entity_poly.pdbx_seq_one_letter_code
_entity_poly.pdbx_strand_id
1 'polypeptide(L)'
;SPLALFQAYLKHGQTFDVHETSSAILTGMVRSRFIGRESALLLLDRQFYDLSDRSLVKMLKADRLALEQFSQSRRCDFVLVVNTHASPQDGGLLYGSRKSTSLDAVVDHLLGNKLGNPVTMEPQFRRSILVVMCCGGFIRHSMNEMRAMSRRFTTVLAFGADVLDPIFIMGQFVTSVLDYHIFGQESIWTAIYRALKQDIVAHTSIYVGQAGEIQEIVDASWRRKPNGEDVRCCQQLAKYVKTERNGLIKFRCCQPAHVGTRTFRIAPMAAVTGVRRFLGGRSGTRYMISYVS
;
A
#
# COMPACT_ATOMS: atom_id res chain seq x y z
N SER A 1 11.00 11.04 -16.88
CA SER A 1 11.51 9.71 -17.26
C SER A 1 10.40 8.91 -17.90
N PRO A 2 10.71 7.96 -18.81
CA PRO A 2 9.71 7.05 -19.33
C PRO A 2 9.09 6.21 -18.21
N LEU A 3 7.81 5.88 -18.33
CA LEU A 3 7.05 5.13 -17.34
C LEU A 3 6.26 4.01 -18.02
N ALA A 4 6.34 2.81 -17.45
CA ALA A 4 5.40 1.75 -17.72
C ALA A 4 4.47 1.58 -16.50
N LEU A 5 3.16 1.68 -16.73
CA LEU A 5 2.13 1.40 -15.74
C LEU A 5 1.35 0.17 -16.20
N PHE A 6 1.41 -0.89 -15.39
CA PHE A 6 0.61 -2.09 -15.58
C PHE A 6 -0.37 -2.22 -14.42
N GLN A 7 -1.67 -2.17 -14.73
CA GLN A 7 -2.74 -2.37 -13.77
C GLN A 7 -3.51 -3.64 -14.13
N ALA A 8 -3.67 -4.53 -13.15
CA ALA A 8 -4.54 -5.69 -13.23
C ALA A 8 -5.61 -5.57 -12.16
N TYR A 9 -6.89 -5.60 -12.56
CA TYR A 9 -8.01 -5.41 -11.64
C TYR A 9 -9.14 -6.42 -11.82
N LEU A 10 -9.71 -6.87 -10.70
CA LEU A 10 -10.77 -7.87 -10.65
C LEU A 10 -12.14 -7.27 -11.02
N LYS A 11 -12.82 -7.87 -12.00
CA LYS A 11 -14.18 -7.52 -12.44
C LYS A 11 -15.23 -8.14 -11.53
N HIS A 12 -16.09 -7.32 -10.95
CA HIS A 12 -17.14 -7.78 -10.03
C HIS A 12 -18.55 -7.92 -10.65
N GLY A 13 -18.72 -7.55 -11.93
CA GLY A 13 -20.01 -7.67 -12.62
C GLY A 13 -21.10 -6.72 -12.10
N GLN A 14 -20.73 -5.72 -11.29
CA GLN A 14 -21.63 -4.68 -10.80
C GLN A 14 -21.69 -3.50 -11.80
N THR A 15 -22.76 -2.71 -11.74
CA THR A 15 -22.93 -1.47 -12.54
C THR A 15 -21.89 -0.41 -12.21
N PHE A 16 -21.35 -0.40 -10.99
CA PHE A 16 -20.21 0.41 -10.59
C PHE A 16 -19.08 -0.51 -10.13
N ASP A 17 -17.95 -0.48 -10.84
CA ASP A 17 -16.76 -1.24 -10.47
C ASP A 17 -15.74 -0.33 -9.78
N VAL A 18 -15.60 -0.51 -8.47
CA VAL A 18 -14.66 0.25 -7.63
C VAL A 18 -13.21 0.03 -8.08
N HIS A 19 -12.88 -1.15 -8.60
CA HIS A 19 -11.53 -1.48 -9.02
C HIS A 19 -11.19 -0.74 -10.31
N GLU A 20 -12.08 -0.82 -11.30
CA GLU A 20 -11.96 -0.06 -12.56
C GLU A 20 -11.87 1.45 -12.30
N THR A 21 -12.74 1.98 -11.44
CA THR A 21 -12.75 3.42 -11.11
C THR A 21 -11.44 3.86 -10.47
N SER A 22 -10.93 3.08 -9.51
CA SER A 22 -9.63 3.39 -8.88
C SER A 22 -8.47 3.33 -9.90
N SER A 23 -8.44 2.34 -10.78
CA SER A 23 -7.45 2.24 -11.86
C SER A 23 -7.57 3.40 -12.87
N ALA A 24 -8.78 3.85 -13.18
CA ALA A 24 -9.02 5.00 -14.04
C ALA A 24 -8.46 6.30 -13.43
N ILE A 25 -8.57 6.49 -12.11
CA ILE A 25 -7.99 7.65 -11.41
C ILE A 25 -6.48 7.71 -11.59
N LEU A 26 -5.78 6.58 -11.37
CA LEU A 26 -4.33 6.52 -11.54
C LEU A 26 -3.94 6.77 -12.99
N THR A 27 -4.65 6.13 -13.93
CA THR A 27 -4.43 6.28 -15.37
C THR A 27 -4.60 7.73 -15.81
N GLY A 28 -5.66 8.41 -15.37
CA GLY A 28 -5.93 9.81 -15.68
C GLY A 28 -4.83 10.73 -15.17
N MET A 29 -4.41 10.54 -13.92
CA MET A 29 -3.29 11.30 -13.34
C MET A 29 -2.01 11.09 -14.16
N VAL A 30 -1.63 9.84 -14.43
CA VAL A 30 -0.41 9.54 -15.17
C VAL A 30 -0.46 10.09 -16.59
N ARG A 31 -1.56 9.89 -17.34
CA ARG A 31 -1.73 10.44 -18.70
C ARG A 31 -1.54 11.96 -18.71
N SER A 32 -2.10 12.67 -17.73
CA SER A 32 -1.98 14.14 -17.66
C SER A 32 -0.52 14.62 -17.55
N ARG A 33 0.38 13.80 -16.98
CA ARG A 33 1.82 14.12 -16.86
C ARG A 33 2.62 13.85 -18.14
N PHE A 34 2.04 13.15 -19.12
CA PHE A 34 2.69 12.77 -20.38
C PHE A 34 2.05 13.40 -21.63
N ILE A 35 1.21 14.43 -21.48
CA ILE A 35 0.69 15.21 -22.62
C ILE A 35 1.88 15.80 -23.40
N GLY A 36 1.95 15.51 -24.70
CA GLY A 36 3.04 15.88 -25.61
C GLY A 36 4.29 14.99 -25.50
N ARG A 37 4.25 13.92 -24.70
CA ARG A 37 5.32 12.92 -24.52
C ARG A 37 4.74 11.51 -24.42
N GLU A 38 3.65 11.26 -25.13
CA GLU A 38 2.86 10.02 -25.04
C GLU A 38 3.72 8.79 -25.36
N SER A 39 4.70 8.93 -26.26
CA SER A 39 5.63 7.85 -26.58
C SER A 39 6.46 7.41 -25.38
N ALA A 40 6.65 8.23 -24.34
CA ALA A 40 7.37 7.91 -23.11
C ALA A 40 6.50 7.24 -22.04
N LEU A 41 5.25 6.90 -22.35
CA LEU A 41 4.31 6.24 -21.45
C LEU A 41 3.78 4.95 -22.07
N LEU A 42 3.99 3.83 -21.38
CA LEU A 42 3.31 2.56 -21.67
C LEU A 42 2.21 2.34 -20.63
N LEU A 43 0.97 2.18 -21.09
CA LEU A 43 -0.19 1.86 -20.25
C LEU A 43 -0.71 0.48 -20.61
N LEU A 44 -0.69 -0.42 -19.64
CA LEU A 44 -1.25 -1.76 -19.75
C LEU A 44 -2.35 -1.87 -18.68
N ASP A 45 -3.60 -1.91 -19.13
CA ASP A 45 -4.74 -1.95 -18.22
C ASP A 45 -5.60 -3.18 -18.50
N ARG A 46 -5.70 -4.06 -17.50
CA ARG A 46 -6.26 -5.40 -17.66
C ARG A 46 -7.28 -5.71 -16.59
N GLN A 47 -8.53 -5.64 -17.00
CA GLN A 47 -9.65 -6.24 -16.29
C GLN A 47 -9.56 -7.77 -16.37
N PHE A 48 -9.77 -8.47 -15.25
CA PHE A 48 -9.83 -9.92 -15.22
C PHE A 48 -10.99 -10.45 -14.38
N TYR A 49 -11.50 -11.62 -14.76
CA TYR A 49 -12.43 -12.41 -13.93
C TYR A 49 -11.75 -13.71 -13.45
N ASP A 50 -10.95 -14.32 -14.33
CA ASP A 50 -10.03 -15.41 -14.02
C ASP A 50 -8.74 -15.14 -14.79
N LEU A 51 -7.62 -15.00 -14.07
CA LEU A 51 -6.31 -14.76 -14.65
C LEU A 51 -5.87 -15.93 -15.55
N SER A 52 -6.36 -17.15 -15.32
CA SER A 52 -6.08 -18.31 -16.17
C SER A 52 -6.91 -18.39 -17.45
N ASP A 53 -7.85 -17.46 -17.68
CA ASP A 53 -8.65 -17.45 -18.90
C ASP A 53 -7.75 -17.36 -20.15
N ARG A 54 -8.03 -18.21 -21.15
CA ARG A 54 -7.17 -18.33 -22.34
C ARG A 54 -7.09 -17.03 -23.14
N SER A 55 -8.19 -16.28 -23.21
CA SER A 55 -8.22 -15.01 -23.94
C SER A 55 -7.37 -13.97 -23.22
N LEU A 56 -7.46 -13.91 -21.89
CA LEU A 56 -6.65 -13.03 -21.06
C LEU A 56 -5.17 -13.42 -21.11
N VAL A 57 -4.83 -14.70 -21.01
CA VAL A 57 -3.45 -15.19 -21.15
C VAL A 57 -2.84 -14.77 -22.49
N LYS A 58 -3.62 -14.78 -23.58
CA LYS A 58 -3.15 -14.29 -24.89
C LYS A 58 -2.87 -12.79 -24.86
N MET A 59 -3.73 -11.98 -24.22
CA MET A 59 -3.50 -10.54 -24.04
C MET A 59 -2.27 -10.27 -23.17
N LEU A 60 -2.13 -10.98 -22.04
CA LEU A 60 -0.98 -10.87 -21.15
C LEU A 60 0.33 -11.19 -21.86
N LYS A 61 0.34 -12.17 -22.79
CA LYS A 61 1.53 -12.44 -23.62
C LYS A 61 1.91 -11.23 -24.49
N ALA A 62 0.93 -10.55 -25.09
CA ALA A 62 1.19 -9.34 -25.87
C ALA A 62 1.66 -8.18 -24.99
N ASP A 63 1.10 -8.04 -23.79
CA ASP A 63 1.50 -7.01 -22.81
C ASP A 63 2.93 -7.18 -22.35
N ARG A 64 3.33 -8.42 -22.05
CA ARG A 64 4.72 -8.74 -21.68
C ARG A 64 5.68 -8.38 -22.80
N LEU A 65 5.34 -8.71 -24.05
CA LEU A 65 6.16 -8.34 -25.20
C LEU A 65 6.28 -6.81 -25.35
N ALA A 66 5.17 -6.08 -25.20
CA ALA A 66 5.19 -4.62 -25.24
C ALA A 66 6.03 -4.02 -24.10
N LEU A 67 5.92 -4.57 -22.89
CA LEU A 67 6.71 -4.16 -21.73
C LEU A 67 8.21 -4.44 -21.94
N GLU A 68 8.57 -5.61 -22.45
CA GLU A 68 9.95 -5.97 -22.82
C GLU A 68 10.52 -5.02 -23.87
N GLN A 69 9.77 -4.73 -24.94
CA GLN A 69 10.22 -3.81 -26.00
C GLN A 69 10.40 -2.39 -25.46
N PHE A 70 9.47 -1.93 -24.63
CA PHE A 70 9.51 -0.60 -24.04
C PHE A 70 10.71 -0.44 -23.10
N SER A 71 10.98 -1.41 -22.23
CA SER A 71 12.08 -1.37 -21.27
C SER A 71 13.46 -1.59 -21.91
N GLN A 72 13.55 -2.36 -22.99
CA GLN A 72 14.80 -2.55 -23.75
C GLN A 72 15.25 -1.29 -24.47
N SER A 73 14.30 -0.52 -25.02
CA SER A 73 14.62 0.71 -25.76
C SER A 73 15.25 1.79 -24.88
N ARG A 74 14.94 1.78 -23.58
CA ARG A 74 15.41 2.75 -22.58
C ARG A 74 15.05 2.29 -21.18
N ARG A 75 15.96 2.52 -20.23
CA ARG A 75 15.68 2.32 -18.81
C ARG A 75 14.49 3.21 -18.40
N CYS A 76 13.45 2.59 -17.83
CA CYS A 76 12.21 3.28 -17.45
C CYS A 76 11.85 3.03 -15.98
N ASP A 77 10.91 3.81 -15.46
CA ASP A 77 10.27 3.49 -14.19
C ASP A 77 9.08 2.54 -14.45
N PHE A 78 8.80 1.64 -13.51
CA PHE A 78 7.73 0.64 -13.61
C PHE A 78 6.80 0.69 -12.40
N VAL A 79 5.50 0.67 -12.64
CA VAL A 79 4.48 0.57 -11.59
C VAL A 79 3.55 -0.58 -11.96
N LEU A 80 3.47 -1.58 -11.09
CA LEU A 80 2.50 -2.67 -11.15
C LEU A 80 1.45 -2.45 -10.06
N VAL A 81 0.18 -2.44 -10.44
CA VAL A 81 -0.94 -2.41 -9.50
C VAL A 81 -1.73 -3.72 -9.64
N VAL A 82 -1.87 -4.43 -8.54
CA VAL A 82 -2.75 -5.60 -8.42
C VAL A 82 -3.92 -5.20 -7.55
N ASN A 83 -5.10 -5.08 -8.15
CA ASN A 83 -6.32 -4.62 -7.49
C ASN A 83 -7.36 -5.74 -7.44
N THR A 84 -7.44 -6.41 -6.30
CA THR A 84 -8.22 -7.64 -6.13
C THR A 84 -8.63 -7.81 -4.67
N HIS A 85 -9.36 -8.87 -4.35
CA HIS A 85 -9.59 -9.22 -2.95
C HIS A 85 -8.57 -10.23 -2.43
N ALA A 86 -8.36 -10.20 -1.12
CA ALA A 86 -7.64 -11.23 -0.40
C ALA A 86 -8.65 -12.12 0.32
N SER A 87 -8.39 -13.42 0.34
CA SER A 87 -9.13 -14.37 1.14
C SER A 87 -8.89 -14.08 2.64
N PRO A 88 -9.94 -14.00 3.46
CA PRO A 88 -9.80 -13.73 4.88
C PRO A 88 -9.28 -14.93 5.69
N GLN A 89 -9.21 -16.12 5.08
CA GLN A 89 -8.81 -17.36 5.77
C GLN A 89 -7.30 -17.61 5.69
N ASP A 90 -6.71 -17.34 4.52
CA ASP A 90 -5.33 -17.69 4.19
C ASP A 90 -4.52 -16.51 3.59
N GLY A 91 -5.15 -15.36 3.35
CA GLY A 91 -4.51 -14.18 2.74
C GLY A 91 -4.29 -14.27 1.23
N GLY A 92 -4.63 -15.38 0.59
CA GLY A 92 -4.42 -15.58 -0.84
C GLY A 92 -5.21 -14.58 -1.68
N LEU A 93 -4.61 -14.07 -2.75
CA LEU A 93 -5.22 -13.10 -3.64
C LEU A 93 -6.19 -13.80 -4.61
N LEU A 94 -7.38 -13.24 -4.79
CA LEU A 94 -8.34 -13.75 -5.76
C LEU A 94 -7.73 -13.70 -7.17
N TYR A 95 -7.64 -14.88 -7.76
CA TYR A 95 -7.07 -15.15 -9.07
C TYR A 95 -8.12 -15.58 -10.08
N GLY A 96 -9.27 -16.07 -9.60
CA GLY A 96 -10.42 -16.43 -10.43
C GLY A 96 -11.67 -16.67 -9.58
N SER A 97 -12.75 -17.13 -10.20
CA SER A 97 -13.99 -17.44 -9.49
C SER A 97 -13.74 -18.45 -8.37
N ARG A 98 -13.81 -17.99 -7.11
CA ARG A 98 -13.55 -18.76 -5.89
C ARG A 98 -12.15 -19.41 -5.81
N LYS A 99 -11.18 -18.87 -6.55
CA LYS A 99 -9.78 -19.33 -6.51
C LYS A 99 -8.92 -18.22 -5.93
N SER A 100 -8.17 -18.53 -4.87
CA SER A 100 -7.09 -17.70 -4.35
C SER A 100 -5.73 -18.28 -4.75
N THR A 101 -4.71 -17.44 -4.82
CA THR A 101 -3.31 -17.86 -5.03
C THR A 101 -2.34 -16.89 -4.35
N SER A 102 -1.05 -17.22 -4.35
CA SER A 102 -0.01 -16.35 -3.82
C SER A 102 0.21 -15.11 -4.70
N LEU A 103 0.67 -14.02 -4.08
CA LEU A 103 1.09 -12.81 -4.78
C LEU A 103 2.21 -13.09 -5.79
N ASP A 104 3.14 -13.99 -5.44
CA ASP A 104 4.21 -14.42 -6.35
C ASP A 104 3.65 -15.03 -7.64
N ALA A 105 2.67 -15.93 -7.54
CA ALA A 105 2.00 -16.52 -8.69
C ALA A 105 1.21 -15.50 -9.51
N VAL A 106 0.54 -14.53 -8.87
CA VAL A 106 -0.14 -13.43 -9.58
C VAL A 106 0.88 -12.61 -10.38
N VAL A 107 1.97 -12.18 -9.75
CA VAL A 107 3.02 -11.37 -10.39
C VAL A 107 3.67 -12.13 -11.53
N ASP A 108 4.04 -13.39 -11.33
CA ASP A 108 4.63 -14.25 -12.36
C ASP A 108 3.65 -14.47 -13.52
N HIS A 109 2.35 -14.58 -13.24
CA HIS A 109 1.34 -14.68 -14.27
C HIS A 109 1.09 -13.36 -15.01
N LEU A 110 1.33 -12.20 -14.41
CA LEU A 110 1.23 -10.92 -15.11
C LEU A 110 2.47 -10.65 -15.96
N LEU A 111 3.67 -10.83 -15.38
CA LEU A 111 4.95 -10.45 -15.96
C LEU A 111 5.64 -11.55 -16.77
N GLY A 112 5.32 -12.83 -16.49
CA GLY A 112 6.00 -13.98 -17.05
C GLY A 112 7.43 -14.16 -16.53
N ASN A 113 8.06 -15.29 -16.85
CA ASN A 113 9.37 -15.67 -16.29
C ASN A 113 10.50 -14.64 -16.53
N LYS A 114 10.48 -13.94 -17.66
CA LYS A 114 11.51 -12.96 -18.02
C LYS A 114 11.43 -11.67 -17.23
N LEU A 115 10.23 -11.18 -16.92
CA LEU A 115 10.04 -9.94 -16.16
C LEU A 115 9.57 -10.20 -14.73
N GLY A 116 9.36 -11.46 -14.34
CA GLY A 116 9.06 -11.86 -12.96
C GLY A 116 10.32 -12.12 -12.12
N ASN A 117 11.48 -12.32 -12.75
CA ASN A 117 12.74 -12.58 -12.04
C ASN A 117 13.44 -11.27 -11.65
N PRO A 118 13.88 -11.10 -10.38
CA PRO A 118 14.61 -9.90 -9.95
C PRO A 118 15.86 -9.60 -10.80
N VAL A 119 16.63 -10.63 -11.19
CA VAL A 119 17.88 -10.49 -11.95
C VAL A 119 17.65 -9.83 -13.30
N THR A 120 16.50 -10.06 -13.91
CA THR A 120 16.17 -9.51 -15.23
C THR A 120 15.37 -8.21 -15.14
N MET A 121 14.64 -7.98 -14.05
CA MET A 121 13.92 -6.71 -13.80
C MET A 121 14.87 -5.56 -13.44
N GLU A 122 15.83 -5.80 -12.53
CA GLU A 122 16.73 -4.77 -12.00
C GLU A 122 17.50 -3.98 -13.06
N PRO A 123 18.10 -4.60 -14.11
CA PRO A 123 18.78 -3.83 -15.16
C PRO A 123 17.82 -3.04 -16.05
N GLN A 124 16.56 -3.47 -16.19
CA GLN A 124 15.60 -2.87 -17.10
C GLN A 124 14.88 -1.65 -16.51
N PHE A 125 14.62 -1.70 -15.20
CA PHE A 125 13.86 -0.66 -14.51
C PHE A 125 14.75 0.15 -13.58
N ARG A 126 14.61 1.47 -13.61
CA ARG A 126 15.30 2.34 -12.66
C ARG A 126 14.68 2.24 -11.28
N ARG A 127 13.34 2.24 -11.23
CA ARG A 127 12.51 2.09 -10.05
C ARG A 127 11.33 1.22 -10.41
N SER A 128 10.96 0.33 -9.51
CA SER A 128 9.82 -0.58 -9.66
C SER A 128 8.96 -0.55 -8.40
N ILE A 129 7.69 -0.16 -8.56
CA ILE A 129 6.71 -0.14 -7.46
C ILE A 129 5.67 -1.23 -7.72
N LEU A 130 5.43 -2.08 -6.73
CA LEU A 130 4.25 -2.94 -6.69
C LEU A 130 3.26 -2.37 -5.68
N VAL A 131 2.01 -2.16 -6.09
CA VAL A 131 0.91 -1.77 -5.22
C VAL A 131 -0.09 -2.92 -5.16
N VAL A 132 -0.23 -3.51 -3.98
CA VAL A 132 -1.21 -4.56 -3.70
C VAL A 132 -2.44 -3.92 -3.05
N MET A 133 -3.44 -3.65 -3.88
CA MET A 133 -4.71 -3.07 -3.49
C MET A 133 -5.69 -4.19 -3.15
N CYS A 134 -5.74 -4.59 -1.89
CA CYS A 134 -6.67 -5.58 -1.38
C CYS A 134 -6.97 -5.34 0.10
N CYS A 135 -7.97 -6.04 0.65
CA CYS A 135 -8.24 -6.04 2.09
C CYS A 135 -7.06 -6.61 2.90
N GLY A 136 -7.01 -6.25 4.19
CA GLY A 136 -5.93 -6.56 5.13
C GLY A 136 -5.72 -8.04 5.44
N GLY A 137 -6.59 -8.94 4.95
CA GLY A 137 -6.37 -10.39 5.01
C GLY A 137 -5.02 -10.79 4.41
N PHE A 138 -4.59 -10.14 3.32
CA PHE A 138 -3.27 -10.39 2.72
C PHE A 138 -2.13 -10.11 3.70
N ILE A 139 -2.12 -8.92 4.31
CA ILE A 139 -1.08 -8.55 5.27
C ILE A 139 -1.06 -9.48 6.49
N ARG A 140 -2.23 -9.89 6.99
CA ARG A 140 -2.33 -10.75 8.17
C ARG A 140 -1.74 -12.14 7.98
N HIS A 141 -1.81 -12.69 6.77
CA HIS A 141 -1.46 -14.09 6.52
C HIS A 141 -0.26 -14.27 5.57
N SER A 142 0.03 -13.28 4.72
CA SER A 142 1.01 -13.37 3.62
C SER A 142 2.16 -12.35 3.74
N MET A 143 2.55 -11.96 4.96
CA MET A 143 3.66 -11.02 5.20
C MET A 143 4.98 -11.51 4.57
N ASN A 144 5.23 -12.82 4.57
CA ASN A 144 6.41 -13.42 3.93
C ASN A 144 6.41 -13.22 2.40
N GLU A 145 5.25 -13.22 1.76
CA GLU A 145 5.13 -12.97 0.33
C GLU A 145 5.43 -11.50 0.01
N MET A 146 4.93 -10.57 0.83
CA MET A 146 5.29 -9.15 0.73
C MET A 146 6.80 -8.96 0.87
N ARG A 147 7.43 -9.68 1.80
CA ARG A 147 8.88 -9.64 2.02
C ARG A 147 9.64 -10.14 0.80
N ALA A 148 9.22 -11.26 0.22
CA ALA A 148 9.79 -11.79 -1.01
C ALA A 148 9.64 -10.81 -2.19
N MET A 149 8.46 -10.21 -2.37
CA MET A 149 8.22 -9.21 -3.42
C MET A 149 9.06 -7.95 -3.23
N SER A 150 9.37 -7.55 -1.99
CA SER A 150 10.22 -6.39 -1.72
C SER A 150 11.70 -6.60 -2.09
N ARG A 151 12.09 -7.84 -2.39
CA ARG A 151 13.39 -8.16 -3.01
C ARG A 151 13.33 -8.14 -4.54
N ARG A 152 12.13 -8.22 -5.11
CA ARG A 152 11.88 -8.16 -6.57
C ARG A 152 11.60 -6.74 -7.06
N PHE A 153 10.81 -6.00 -6.30
CA PHE A 153 10.45 -4.61 -6.57
C PHE A 153 11.25 -3.68 -5.67
N THR A 154 11.64 -2.51 -6.17
CA THR A 154 12.30 -1.50 -5.34
C THR A 154 11.42 -1.02 -4.19
N THR A 155 10.09 -1.08 -4.34
CA THR A 155 9.13 -0.79 -3.28
C THR A 155 7.86 -1.62 -3.47
N VAL A 156 7.33 -2.17 -2.38
CA VAL A 156 6.01 -2.81 -2.34
C VAL A 156 5.14 -2.03 -1.37
N LEU A 157 3.94 -1.66 -1.80
CA LEU A 157 2.93 -0.99 -0.98
C LEU A 157 1.72 -1.90 -0.81
N ALA A 158 1.26 -2.06 0.43
CA ALA A 158 0.08 -2.83 0.77
C ALA A 158 -0.61 -2.23 2.01
N PHE A 159 -1.84 -2.66 2.30
CA PHE A 159 -2.72 -1.97 3.25
C PHE A 159 -3.38 -2.95 4.23
N GLY A 160 -3.50 -2.55 5.50
CA GLY A 160 -3.98 -3.42 6.58
C GLY A 160 -5.47 -3.32 6.93
N ALA A 161 -6.24 -2.43 6.30
CA ALA A 161 -7.66 -2.28 6.61
C ALA A 161 -8.48 -3.53 6.27
N ASP A 162 -9.39 -3.93 7.18
CA ASP A 162 -10.35 -5.02 6.95
C ASP A 162 -11.17 -4.82 5.68
N VAL A 163 -11.59 -3.57 5.44
CA VAL A 163 -12.30 -3.14 4.25
C VAL A 163 -11.54 -1.95 3.69
N LEU A 164 -10.78 -2.17 2.61
CA LEU A 164 -10.05 -1.11 1.94
C LEU A 164 -10.98 -0.36 0.99
N ASP A 165 -10.87 0.96 0.93
CA ASP A 165 -11.51 1.77 -0.12
C ASP A 165 -10.46 2.02 -1.20
N PRO A 166 -10.51 1.30 -2.34
CA PRO A 166 -9.48 1.40 -3.35
C PRO A 166 -9.51 2.76 -4.06
N ILE A 167 -10.67 3.42 -4.18
CA ILE A 167 -10.80 4.74 -4.82
C ILE A 167 -10.11 5.79 -3.95
N PHE A 168 -10.40 5.79 -2.66
CA PHE A 168 -9.80 6.72 -1.72
C PHE A 168 -8.28 6.57 -1.65
N ILE A 169 -7.80 5.33 -1.48
CA ILE A 169 -6.37 5.06 -1.35
C ILE A 169 -5.61 5.33 -2.65
N MET A 170 -6.17 4.92 -3.80
CA MET A 170 -5.55 5.20 -5.08
C MET A 170 -5.49 6.71 -5.35
N GLY A 171 -6.60 7.41 -5.15
CA GLY A 171 -6.73 8.83 -5.46
C GLY A 171 -6.00 9.77 -4.50
N GLN A 172 -5.82 9.40 -3.23
CA GLN A 172 -5.16 10.25 -2.24
C GLN A 172 -3.72 9.84 -1.95
N PHE A 173 -3.46 8.54 -1.78
CA PHE A 173 -2.14 8.05 -1.37
C PHE A 173 -1.27 7.67 -2.56
N VAL A 174 -1.69 6.70 -3.37
CA VAL A 174 -0.85 6.12 -4.43
C VAL A 174 -0.49 7.16 -5.49
N THR A 175 -1.47 7.93 -5.97
CA THR A 175 -1.24 9.04 -6.90
C THR A 175 -0.21 10.04 -6.36
N SER A 176 -0.31 10.41 -5.07
CA SER A 176 0.61 11.35 -4.42
C SER A 176 2.02 10.77 -4.29
N VAL A 177 2.13 9.49 -3.93
CA VAL A 177 3.43 8.79 -3.91
C VAL A 177 4.07 8.80 -5.30
N LEU A 178 3.31 8.48 -6.36
CA LEU A 178 3.85 8.54 -7.71
C LEU A 178 4.21 9.96 -8.15
N ASP A 179 3.43 10.96 -7.73
CA ASP A 179 3.69 12.36 -8.06
C ASP A 179 5.05 12.83 -7.53
N TYR A 180 5.31 12.59 -6.25
CA TYR A 180 6.58 12.99 -5.64
C TYR A 180 7.72 12.04 -6.00
N HIS A 181 7.50 10.73 -5.95
CA HIS A 181 8.57 9.76 -6.20
C HIS A 181 8.87 9.65 -7.69
N ILE A 182 7.88 9.24 -8.50
CA ILE A 182 8.12 8.95 -9.91
C ILE A 182 8.34 10.23 -10.71
N PHE A 183 7.47 11.23 -10.59
CA PHE A 183 7.60 12.46 -11.38
C PHE A 183 8.57 13.45 -10.73
N GLY A 184 8.41 13.72 -9.44
CA GLY A 184 9.27 14.64 -8.66
C GLY A 184 10.69 14.13 -8.39
N GLN A 185 10.99 12.85 -8.67
CA GLN A 185 12.29 12.21 -8.39
C GLN A 185 12.70 12.24 -6.91
N GLU A 186 11.75 12.44 -5.99
CA GLU A 186 12.04 12.42 -4.55
C GLU A 186 12.34 10.99 -4.08
N SER A 187 12.99 10.87 -2.91
CA SER A 187 13.10 9.57 -2.25
C SER A 187 11.71 9.01 -1.94
N ILE A 188 11.56 7.69 -2.00
CA ILE A 188 10.29 7.02 -1.69
C ILE A 188 9.75 7.39 -0.31
N TRP A 189 10.64 7.50 0.68
CA TRP A 189 10.27 7.89 2.03
C TRP A 189 9.76 9.33 2.10
N THR A 190 10.39 10.26 1.38
CA THR A 190 9.91 11.64 1.29
C THR A 190 8.53 11.69 0.61
N ALA A 191 8.36 10.96 -0.49
CA ALA A 191 7.10 10.87 -1.21
C ALA A 191 5.98 10.29 -0.34
N ILE A 192 6.26 9.22 0.41
CA ILE A 192 5.32 8.64 1.38
C ILE A 192 4.94 9.70 2.42
N TYR A 193 5.90 10.42 3.03
CA TYR A 193 5.55 11.42 4.05
C TYR A 193 4.66 12.53 3.53
N ARG A 194 4.89 12.98 2.29
CA ARG A 194 4.02 13.98 1.66
C ARG A 194 2.63 13.42 1.32
N ALA A 195 2.55 12.13 1.00
CA ALA A 195 1.30 11.44 0.75
C ALA A 195 0.52 11.08 2.03
N LEU A 196 1.18 11.03 3.20
CA LEU A 196 0.53 10.72 4.47
C LEU A 196 -0.43 11.84 4.88
N LYS A 197 -1.73 11.53 4.79
CA LYS A 197 -2.82 12.33 5.36
C LYS A 197 -3.43 11.59 6.54
N GLN A 198 -3.93 12.33 7.53
CA GLN A 198 -4.53 11.76 8.73
C GLN A 198 -5.67 10.78 8.40
N ASP A 199 -6.50 11.12 7.42
CA ASP A 199 -7.63 10.30 7.01
C ASP A 199 -7.21 8.95 6.42
N ILE A 200 -6.05 8.90 5.74
CA ILE A 200 -5.51 7.65 5.16
C ILE A 200 -5.10 6.69 6.28
N VAL A 201 -4.28 7.16 7.23
CA VAL A 201 -3.78 6.29 8.31
C VAL A 201 -4.80 6.02 9.41
N ALA A 202 -5.85 6.83 9.49
CA ALA A 202 -7.01 6.56 10.33
C ALA A 202 -7.87 5.44 9.72
N HIS A 203 -7.91 5.34 8.39
CA HIS A 203 -8.59 4.28 7.65
C HIS A 203 -7.80 2.97 7.62
N THR A 204 -6.50 3.03 7.29
CA THR A 204 -5.67 1.84 7.09
C THR A 204 -4.24 2.05 7.59
N SER A 205 -3.64 1.00 8.17
CA SER A 205 -2.19 0.92 8.24
C SER A 205 -1.61 0.73 6.83
N ILE A 206 -0.40 1.24 6.60
CA ILE A 206 0.31 1.15 5.32
C ILE A 206 1.57 0.33 5.54
N TYR A 207 1.75 -0.72 4.75
CA TYR A 207 2.96 -1.54 4.76
C TYR A 207 3.82 -1.19 3.58
N VAL A 208 5.11 -0.97 3.84
CA VAL A 208 6.12 -0.58 2.87
C VAL A 208 7.22 -1.62 2.91
N GLY A 209 7.33 -2.41 1.84
CA GLY A 209 8.38 -3.40 1.66
C GLY A 209 9.53 -2.82 0.84
N GLN A 210 10.76 -2.92 1.34
CA GLN A 210 11.99 -2.56 0.61
C GLN A 210 13.14 -3.50 0.97
N ALA A 211 13.84 -4.02 -0.04
CA ALA A 211 15.06 -4.82 0.15
C ALA A 211 14.90 -6.02 1.10
N GLY A 212 13.71 -6.63 1.17
CA GLY A 212 13.43 -7.73 2.09
C GLY A 212 13.06 -7.33 3.51
N GLU A 213 12.91 -6.03 3.78
CA GLU A 213 12.41 -5.49 5.04
C GLU A 213 11.01 -4.92 4.84
N ILE A 214 10.19 -4.96 5.89
CA ILE A 214 8.85 -4.41 5.88
C ILE A 214 8.71 -3.43 7.04
N GLN A 215 8.24 -2.23 6.72
CA GLN A 215 7.86 -1.22 7.69
C GLN A 215 6.36 -0.98 7.65
N GLU A 216 5.75 -0.90 8.81
CA GLU A 216 4.36 -0.54 8.99
C GLU A 216 4.26 0.93 9.42
N ILE A 217 3.32 1.66 8.82
CA ILE A 217 2.96 3.03 9.15
C ILE A 217 1.53 3.04 9.70
N VAL A 218 1.35 3.57 10.93
CA VAL A 218 0.04 3.68 11.58
C VAL A 218 -0.21 5.08 12.14
N ASP A 219 -1.49 5.46 12.30
CA ASP A 219 -1.87 6.65 13.06
C ASP A 219 -1.39 6.52 14.51
N ALA A 220 -0.63 7.53 14.95
CA ALA A 220 -0.07 7.59 16.30
C ALA A 220 -0.41 8.90 17.01
N SER A 221 -1.61 9.44 16.74
CA SER A 221 -2.11 10.68 17.36
C SER A 221 -2.01 10.63 18.90
N TRP A 222 -1.47 11.71 19.49
CA TRP A 222 -1.26 11.81 20.94
C TRP A 222 -2.55 11.65 21.76
N ARG A 223 -3.71 11.98 21.17
CA ARG A 223 -4.99 12.01 21.88
C ARG A 223 -5.73 10.69 21.88
N ARG A 224 -5.55 9.84 20.87
CA ARG A 224 -6.32 8.61 20.71
C ARG A 224 -5.44 7.37 20.67
N LYS A 225 -4.33 7.44 19.93
CA LYS A 225 -3.45 6.31 19.65
C LYS A 225 -1.96 6.65 19.90
N PRO A 226 -1.55 7.07 21.10
CA PRO A 226 -0.18 7.56 21.31
C PRO A 226 0.92 6.53 21.00
N ASN A 227 0.58 5.24 20.92
CA ASN A 227 1.49 4.14 20.60
C ASN A 227 1.05 3.35 19.35
N GLY A 228 0.21 3.94 18.48
CA GLY A 228 -0.36 3.25 17.33
C GLY A 228 -1.66 2.49 17.60
N GLU A 229 -2.00 2.28 18.88
CA GLU A 229 -3.19 1.53 19.30
C GLU A 229 -4.20 2.41 20.03
N ASP A 230 -5.49 2.10 19.84
CA ASP A 230 -6.59 2.78 20.54
C ASP A 230 -6.47 2.59 22.05
N VAL A 231 -6.42 3.70 22.79
CA VAL A 231 -6.43 3.66 24.25
C VAL A 231 -7.82 3.29 24.74
N ARG A 232 -7.93 2.11 25.36
CA ARG A 232 -9.20 1.57 25.86
C ARG A 232 -9.18 1.33 27.37
N CYS A 233 -10.35 1.46 27.98
CA CYS A 233 -10.61 1.06 29.36
C CYS A 233 -12.06 0.57 29.46
N CYS A 234 -12.30 -0.59 30.10
CA CYS A 234 -13.61 -1.24 30.09
C CYS A 234 -14.15 -1.45 28.66
N GLN A 235 -13.29 -1.93 27.75
CA GLN A 235 -13.57 -2.22 26.33
C GLN A 235 -13.97 -1.02 25.43
N GLN A 236 -14.19 0.16 25.98
CA GLN A 236 -14.47 1.39 25.21
C GLN A 236 -13.25 2.31 25.09
N LEU A 237 -13.31 3.24 24.14
CA LEU A 237 -12.31 4.30 23.97
C LEU A 237 -12.26 5.21 25.20
N ALA A 238 -11.06 5.44 25.72
CA ALA A 238 -10.88 6.37 26.83
C ALA A 238 -10.83 7.82 26.34
N LYS A 239 -11.37 8.73 27.14
CA LYS A 239 -11.35 10.17 26.83
C LYS A 239 -10.00 10.77 27.19
N TYR A 240 -9.34 11.41 26.22
CA TYR A 240 -8.15 12.23 26.46
C TYR A 240 -8.46 13.37 27.43
N VAL A 241 -7.60 13.55 28.44
CA VAL A 241 -7.70 14.66 29.40
C VAL A 241 -6.63 15.70 29.11
N LYS A 242 -5.36 15.31 29.19
CA LYS A 242 -4.20 16.18 28.96
C LYS A 242 -2.91 15.40 28.80
N THR A 243 -1.90 16.02 28.20
CA THR A 243 -0.50 15.59 28.29
C THR A 243 0.19 16.35 29.42
N GLU A 244 0.80 15.63 30.35
CA GLU A 244 1.55 16.18 31.48
C GLU A 244 2.93 16.70 31.04
N ARG A 245 3.58 17.54 31.87
CA ARG A 245 4.88 18.15 31.54
C ARG A 245 5.98 17.11 31.27
N ASN A 246 5.93 15.97 31.97
CA ASN A 246 6.83 14.83 31.79
C ASN A 246 6.51 13.98 30.53
N GLY A 247 5.50 14.34 29.74
CA GLY A 247 5.09 13.63 28.53
C GLY A 247 4.10 12.48 28.74
N LEU A 248 3.73 12.15 29.98
CA LEU A 248 2.67 11.17 30.25
C LEU A 248 1.31 11.70 29.80
N ILE A 249 0.50 10.85 29.18
CA ILE A 249 -0.82 11.24 28.69
C ILE A 249 -1.86 10.71 29.66
N LYS A 250 -2.68 11.62 30.21
CA LYS A 250 -3.77 11.28 31.11
C LYS A 250 -5.05 11.02 30.32
N PHE A 251 -5.64 9.86 30.55
CA PHE A 251 -6.93 9.43 30.02
C PHE A 251 -7.96 9.27 31.13
N ARG A 252 -9.24 9.28 30.76
CA ARG A 252 -10.37 9.00 31.64
C ARG A 252 -11.26 7.93 31.04
N CYS A 253 -11.58 6.90 31.81
CA CYS A 253 -12.64 5.94 31.50
C CYS A 253 -14.01 6.63 31.55
N CYS A 254 -14.81 6.41 30.52
CA CYS A 254 -16.17 6.96 30.42
C CYS A 254 -17.23 6.05 31.08
N GLN A 255 -16.85 4.86 31.58
CA GLN A 255 -17.83 3.85 32.01
C GLN A 255 -18.41 4.27 33.36
N PRO A 256 -19.75 4.39 33.49
CA PRO A 256 -20.38 4.71 34.76
C PRO A 256 -20.09 3.67 35.85
N ALA A 257 -19.99 2.39 35.48
CA ALA A 257 -19.72 1.27 36.39
C ALA A 257 -18.22 0.96 36.58
N HIS A 258 -17.30 1.86 36.20
CA HIS A 258 -15.87 1.63 36.41
C HIS A 258 -15.54 1.54 37.90
N VAL A 259 -14.84 0.48 38.30
CA VAL A 259 -14.39 0.24 39.67
C VAL A 259 -13.05 0.95 39.90
N GLY A 260 -12.98 1.83 40.90
CA GLY A 260 -11.76 2.55 41.28
C GLY A 260 -11.49 3.84 40.50
N THR A 261 -10.21 4.22 40.40
CA THR A 261 -9.78 5.49 39.80
C THR A 261 -10.01 5.49 38.29
N ARG A 262 -10.98 6.29 37.83
CA ARG A 262 -11.34 6.42 36.41
C ARG A 262 -10.28 7.08 35.54
N THR A 263 -9.20 7.59 36.10
CA THR A 263 -8.12 8.22 35.32
C THR A 263 -6.83 7.43 35.43
N PHE A 264 -6.19 7.24 34.29
CA PHE A 264 -4.94 6.50 34.18
C PHE A 264 -4.00 7.22 33.23
N ARG A 265 -2.72 6.84 33.25
CA ARG A 265 -1.66 7.48 32.47
C ARG A 265 -1.06 6.48 31.50
N ILE A 266 -0.73 6.95 30.31
CA ILE A 266 -0.01 6.18 29.30
C ILE A 266 1.31 6.89 29.00
N ALA A 267 2.38 6.12 29.05
CA ALA A 267 3.68 6.53 28.55
C ALA A 267 3.71 6.32 27.03
N PRO A 268 3.96 7.39 26.23
CA PRO A 268 4.24 7.24 24.82
C PRO A 268 5.51 6.41 24.64
N MET A 269 5.47 5.50 23.69
CA MET A 269 6.61 4.71 23.26
C MET A 269 7.71 5.62 22.74
N ALA A 270 8.96 5.36 23.15
CA ALA A 270 10.12 6.08 22.65
C ALA A 270 10.45 5.68 21.20
N ALA A 271 11.11 6.56 20.45
CA ALA A 271 11.78 6.13 19.22
C ALA A 271 12.93 5.18 19.59
N VAL A 272 13.06 4.10 18.83
CA VAL A 272 14.12 3.09 19.02
C VAL A 272 14.81 2.94 17.67
N THR A 273 16.09 3.30 17.61
CA THR A 273 16.90 3.25 16.39
C THR A 273 16.80 1.86 15.75
N GLY A 274 16.49 1.82 14.44
CA GLY A 274 16.37 0.56 13.70
C GLY A 274 15.13 -0.28 14.02
N VAL A 275 14.24 0.15 14.91
CA VAL A 275 13.03 -0.60 15.27
C VAL A 275 11.77 0.23 15.07
N ARG A 276 11.77 1.47 15.56
CA ARG A 276 10.62 2.36 15.51
C ARG A 276 11.01 3.82 15.50
N ARG A 277 10.28 4.62 14.74
CA ARG A 277 10.37 6.09 14.78
C ARG A 277 8.99 6.72 14.70
N PHE A 278 8.91 7.98 15.11
CA PHE A 278 7.69 8.77 15.03
C PHE A 278 7.90 9.96 14.11
N LEU A 279 6.88 10.25 13.30
CA LEU A 279 6.84 11.43 12.45
C LEU A 279 5.72 12.35 12.92
N GLY A 280 5.94 13.66 12.79
CA GLY A 280 5.00 14.66 13.27
C GLY A 280 5.15 15.01 14.75
N GLY A 281 4.29 15.89 15.24
CA GLY A 281 4.43 16.56 16.54
C GLY A 281 3.27 16.37 17.51
N ARG A 282 3.36 16.98 18.69
CA ARG A 282 2.29 16.97 19.72
C ARG A 282 1.04 17.75 19.30
N SER A 283 1.21 18.78 18.49
CA SER A 283 0.16 19.70 18.05
C SER A 283 -0.41 19.39 16.66
N GLY A 284 0.11 18.36 15.97
CA GLY A 284 -0.30 18.00 14.62
C GLY A 284 -0.49 16.49 14.46
N THR A 285 -0.65 16.05 13.21
CA THR A 285 -0.74 14.63 12.89
C THR A 285 0.57 13.94 13.23
N ARG A 286 0.47 12.79 13.90
CA ARG A 286 1.63 11.98 14.29
C ARG A 286 1.45 10.56 13.79
N TYR A 287 2.51 10.00 13.23
CA TYR A 287 2.55 8.65 12.69
C TYR A 287 3.63 7.86 13.40
N MET A 288 3.38 6.56 13.59
CA MET A 288 4.40 5.62 14.04
C MET A 288 4.84 4.80 12.84
N ILE A 289 6.15 4.63 12.69
CA ILE A 289 6.75 3.74 11.71
C ILE A 289 7.53 2.68 12.48
N SER A 290 7.24 1.41 12.26
CA SER A 290 7.87 0.27 12.93
C SER A 290 8.23 -0.83 11.95
N TYR A 291 9.34 -1.52 12.20
CA TYR A 291 9.67 -2.74 11.47
C TYR A 291 8.72 -3.87 11.86
N VAL A 292 8.30 -4.64 10.86
CA VAL A 292 7.52 -5.86 11.05
C VAL A 292 8.47 -7.05 11.06
N SER A 293 8.55 -7.73 12.21
CA SER A 293 9.28 -8.98 12.40
C SER A 293 8.60 -10.13 11.65
#